data_AF-A0A917LVU7-F1
#
_entry.id   AF-A0A917LVU7-F1
#
_cell.length_a   1.000
_cell.length_b   1.000
_cell.length_c   1.000
_cell.angle_alpha   90.00
_cell.angle_beta   90.00
_cell.angle_gamma   90.00
#
_symmetry.space_group_name_H-M   'P 1'
#
loop_
_entity.id
_entity.type
_entity.pdbx_description
1 polymer ?
#
loop_
_entity_poly.entity_id
_entity_poly.type
_entity_poly.pdbx_seq_one_letter_code
_entity_poly.pdbx_strand_id
1 'polypeptide(L)'
;MNSNSDTDKEQVTPRRALGQLKPYTAGKPIWEVQREYGVERVVKLASNENSLGPSPKAVQAMQEALTELHRYPDERSSGLISELVRQYDLSDNHFIVTNGGDELILLIS
;
A
#
# COMPACT_ATOMS: atom_id res chain seq x y z
N MET A 1 40.89 -25.76 27.53
CA MET A 1 40.35 -24.51 28.13
C MET A 1 40.63 -23.41 27.12
N ASN A 2 39.72 -22.80 26.37
CA ASN A 2 38.26 -22.81 26.22
C ASN A 2 38.02 -22.66 24.70
N SER A 3 37.29 -23.53 24.01
CA SER A 3 35.84 -23.41 23.76
C SER A 3 35.38 -21.97 23.49
N ASN A 4 35.53 -21.51 22.25
CA ASN A 4 34.59 -20.54 21.68
C ASN A 4 33.88 -21.25 20.52
N SER A 5 32.79 -21.90 20.90
CA SER A 5 31.72 -22.30 19.99
C SER A 5 31.21 -21.04 19.30
N ASP A 6 31.67 -20.82 18.06
CA ASP A 6 30.93 -20.01 17.09
C ASP A 6 29.61 -20.75 16.90
N THR A 7 28.61 -20.28 17.65
CA THR A 7 27.26 -20.80 17.70
C THR A 7 26.75 -21.04 16.29
N ASP A 8 26.32 -22.29 16.02
CA ASP A 8 25.47 -22.69 14.91
C ASP A 8 24.43 -21.59 14.64
N LYS A 9 24.71 -20.72 13.67
CA LYS A 9 23.68 -19.87 13.09
C LYS A 9 22.80 -20.85 12.33
N GLU A 10 21.67 -21.23 12.94
CA GLU A 10 20.62 -21.99 12.27
C GLU A 10 20.46 -21.43 10.85
N GLN A 11 20.89 -22.20 9.85
CA GLN A 11 20.75 -21.80 8.46
C GLN A 11 19.26 -21.78 8.15
N VAL A 12 18.67 -20.60 8.21
CA VAL A 12 17.28 -20.38 7.80
C VAL A 12 17.18 -20.75 6.33
N THR A 13 16.54 -21.89 6.07
CA THR A 13 16.28 -22.35 4.71
C THR A 13 14.94 -21.76 4.26
N PRO A 14 14.92 -20.78 3.33
CA PRO A 14 13.68 -20.17 2.88
C PRO A 14 12.80 -21.15 2.12
N ARG A 15 11.48 -20.90 2.08
CA ARG A 15 10.56 -21.66 1.21
C ARG A 15 11.05 -21.60 -0.24
N ARG A 16 11.06 -22.74 -0.94
CA ARG A 16 11.53 -22.86 -2.33
C ARG A 16 10.92 -21.83 -3.29
N ALA A 17 9.67 -21.42 -3.05
CA ALA A 17 8.98 -20.40 -3.83
C ALA A 17 9.75 -19.07 -3.90
N LEU A 18 10.47 -18.68 -2.84
CA LEU A 18 11.23 -17.43 -2.81
C LEU A 18 12.36 -17.40 -3.85
N GLY A 19 12.99 -18.54 -4.13
CA GLY A 19 14.04 -18.64 -5.15
C GLY A 19 13.52 -18.50 -6.59
N GLN A 20 12.20 -18.52 -6.80
CA GLN A 20 11.56 -18.36 -8.10
C GLN A 20 11.11 -16.91 -8.35
N LEU A 21 11.06 -16.08 -7.30
CA LEU A 21 10.62 -14.70 -7.40
C LEU A 21 11.75 -13.84 -7.99
N LYS A 22 11.39 -12.97 -8.95
CA LYS A 22 12.29 -11.90 -9.37
C LYS A 22 12.27 -10.81 -8.29
N PRO A 23 13.44 -10.29 -7.87
CA PRO A 23 13.48 -9.15 -6.95
C PRO A 23 12.68 -7.96 -7.50
N TYR A 24 11.86 -7.36 -6.64
CA TYR A 24 11.15 -6.14 -6.98
C TYR A 24 12.14 -5.00 -7.19
N THR A 25 12.03 -4.31 -8.32
CA THR A 25 12.78 -3.07 -8.59
C THR A 25 11.82 -1.90 -8.48
N ALA A 26 11.93 -1.16 -7.38
CA ALA A 26 11.12 0.03 -7.18
C ALA A 26 11.44 1.10 -8.24
N GLY A 27 10.42 1.81 -8.71
CA GLY A 27 10.63 2.98 -9.56
C GLY A 27 11.38 4.08 -8.81
N LYS A 28 12.28 4.79 -9.50
CA LYS A 28 13.02 5.91 -8.91
C LYS A 28 12.06 7.04 -8.50
N PRO A 29 12.18 7.61 -7.29
CA PRO A 29 11.40 8.77 -6.88
C PRO A 29 11.83 10.02 -7.65
N ILE A 30 10.93 11.01 -7.75
CA ILE A 30 11.14 12.25 -8.52
C ILE A 30 12.45 12.94 -8.12
N TRP A 31 12.73 13.07 -6.83
CA TRP A 31 13.93 13.77 -6.33
C TRP A 31 15.24 13.07 -6.72
N GLU A 32 15.24 11.74 -6.87
CA GLU A 32 16.42 10.99 -7.29
C GLU A 32 16.68 11.24 -8.78
N VAL A 33 15.62 11.24 -9.59
CA VAL A 33 15.69 11.58 -11.03
C VAL A 33 16.17 13.01 -11.23
N GLN A 34 15.67 13.98 -10.45
CA GLN A 34 16.13 15.37 -10.52
C GLN A 34 17.62 15.49 -10.26
N ARG A 35 18.12 14.81 -9.22
CA ARG A 35 19.55 14.82 -8.84
C ARG A 35 20.44 14.16 -9.90
N GLU A 36 20.01 13.02 -10.44
CA GLU A 36 20.79 12.24 -11.41
C GLU A 36 20.95 12.96 -12.75
N TYR A 37 19.89 13.62 -13.22
CA TYR A 37 19.88 14.27 -14.54
C TYR A 37 20.06 15.80 -14.47
N GLY A 38 20.18 16.39 -13.27
CA GLY A 38 20.35 17.83 -13.09
C GLY A 38 19.16 18.65 -13.58
N VAL A 39 17.94 18.08 -13.52
CA VAL A 39 16.72 18.73 -14.01
C VAL A 39 15.91 19.31 -12.86
N GLU A 40 15.40 20.53 -13.04
CA GLU A 40 14.54 21.18 -12.05
C GLU A 40 13.14 20.55 -12.01
N ARG A 41 12.65 20.05 -13.15
CA ARG A 41 11.28 19.56 -13.30
C ARG A 41 11.25 18.15 -13.86
N VAL A 42 10.45 17.29 -13.22
CA VAL A 42 10.11 15.95 -13.69
C VAL A 42 8.60 15.86 -13.84
N VAL A 43 8.15 15.26 -14.95
CA VAL A 43 6.73 14.95 -15.18
C VAL A 43 6.57 13.43 -15.04
N LYS A 44 5.83 12.98 -14.01
CA LYS A 44 5.63 11.56 -13.71
C LYS A 44 4.41 11.03 -14.47
N LEU A 45 4.63 10.04 -15.35
CA LEU A 45 3.57 9.38 -16.15
C LEU A 45 3.61 7.83 -16.01
N ALA A 46 4.26 7.32 -14.96
CA ALA A 46 4.66 5.90 -14.87
C ALA A 46 3.78 5.02 -13.96
N SER A 47 2.75 5.56 -13.31
CA SER A 47 2.02 4.85 -12.23
C SER A 47 0.50 4.92 -12.35
N ASN A 48 -0.04 5.39 -13.48
CA ASN A 48 -1.49 5.57 -13.69
C ASN A 48 -2.19 6.41 -12.61
N GLU A 49 -1.45 7.29 -11.93
CA GLU A 49 -1.99 8.21 -10.94
C GLU A 49 -2.82 9.31 -11.61
N ASN A 50 -3.85 9.81 -10.93
CA ASN A 50 -4.63 10.94 -11.42
C ASN A 50 -3.80 12.22 -11.35
N SER A 51 -3.45 12.79 -12.51
CA SER A 51 -2.64 14.02 -12.62
C SER A 51 -3.35 15.28 -12.07
N LEU A 52 -4.67 15.24 -11.89
CA LEU A 52 -5.43 16.33 -11.28
C LEU A 52 -5.33 16.35 -9.75
N GLY A 53 -4.78 15.29 -9.14
CA GLY A 53 -4.78 15.10 -7.70
C GLY A 53 -6.11 14.58 -7.15
N PRO A 54 -6.26 14.52 -5.82
CA PRO A 54 -7.47 14.06 -5.17
C PRO A 54 -8.63 15.05 -5.31
N SER A 55 -9.86 14.57 -5.12
CA SER A 55 -11.05 15.41 -5.05
C SER A 55 -10.90 16.48 -3.95
N PRO A 56 -11.26 17.75 -4.18
CA PRO A 56 -11.24 18.79 -3.14
C PRO A 56 -12.08 18.42 -1.91
N LYS A 57 -13.21 17.73 -2.10
CA LYS A 57 -14.05 17.23 -0.99
C LYS A 57 -13.32 16.17 -0.16
N ALA A 58 -12.54 15.31 -0.81
CA ALA A 58 -11.75 14.29 -0.12
C ALA A 58 -10.60 14.93 0.68
N VAL A 59 -9.94 15.97 0.12
CA VAL A 59 -8.92 16.73 0.85
C VAL A 59 -9.49 17.35 2.12
N GLN A 60 -10.65 17.99 2.03
CA GLN A 60 -11.31 18.57 3.20
C GLN A 60 -11.65 17.50 4.25
N ALA A 61 -12.28 16.39 3.86
CA ALA A 61 -12.61 15.31 4.79
C ALA A 61 -11.37 14.70 5.46
N MET A 62 -10.27 14.53 4.72
CA MET A 62 -9.00 14.07 5.29
C MET A 62 -8.45 15.06 6.33
N GLN A 63 -8.50 16.37 6.05
CA GLN A 63 -8.05 17.40 6.99
C GLN A 63 -8.86 17.39 8.29
N GLU A 64 -10.19 17.25 8.20
CA GLU A 64 -11.09 17.15 9.35
C GLU A 64 -10.82 15.88 10.18
N ALA A 65 -10.43 14.78 9.55
CA ALA A 65 -10.15 13.51 10.22
C ALA A 65 -8.76 13.45 10.90
N LEU A 66 -7.86 14.42 10.66
CA LEU A 66 -6.46 14.35 11.13
C LEU A 66 -6.33 14.22 12.65
N THR A 67 -7.22 14.85 13.43
CA THR A 67 -7.16 14.81 14.90
C THR A 67 -7.51 13.44 15.47
N GLU A 68 -8.26 12.64 14.71
CA GLU A 68 -8.78 11.34 15.15
C GLU A 68 -7.88 10.16 14.75
N LEU A 69 -6.78 10.39 14.00
CA LEU A 69 -5.88 9.34 13.51
C LEU A 69 -5.21 8.48 14.60
N HIS A 70 -5.28 8.90 15.86
CA HIS A 70 -4.78 8.16 17.01
C HIS A 70 -5.72 7.01 17.44
N ARG A 71 -6.87 6.85 16.78
CA ARG A 71 -7.85 5.78 17.03
C ARG A 71 -7.83 4.77 15.90
N TYR A 72 -8.08 3.50 16.26
CA TYR A 72 -8.35 2.48 15.25
C TYR A 72 -9.63 2.84 14.47
N PRO A 73 -9.66 2.60 13.16
CA PRO A 73 -10.88 2.78 12.37
C PRO A 73 -11.93 1.73 12.73
N ASP A 74 -13.15 1.95 12.25
CA ASP A 74 -14.19 0.93 12.24
C ASP A 74 -13.70 -0.32 11.49
N GLU A 75 -13.76 -1.47 12.15
CA GLU A 75 -13.24 -2.75 11.65
C GLU A 75 -13.86 -3.17 10.31
N ARG A 76 -15.13 -2.82 10.09
CA ARG A 76 -15.89 -3.23 8.90
C ARG A 76 -15.94 -2.14 7.83
N SER A 77 -15.43 -0.94 8.11
CA SER A 77 -15.65 0.24 7.24
C SER A 77 -17.14 0.45 6.91
N SER A 78 -18.01 0.26 7.91
CA SER A 78 -19.47 0.22 7.82
C SER A 78 -20.05 1.49 7.18
N GLY A 79 -19.47 2.65 7.49
CA GLY A 79 -19.87 3.92 6.87
C GLY A 79 -19.64 3.94 5.36
N LEU A 80 -18.48 3.47 4.90
CA LEU A 80 -18.17 3.35 3.48
C LEU A 80 -19.08 2.33 2.79
N ILE A 81 -19.26 1.15 3.39
CA ILE A 81 -20.13 0.10 2.83
C ILE A 81 -21.56 0.59 2.68
N SER A 82 -22.10 1.30 3.69
CA SER A 82 -23.47 1.83 3.64
C SER A 82 -23.68 2.79 2.46
N GLU A 83 -22.72 3.66 2.19
CA GLU A 83 -22.79 4.56 1.02
C GLU A 83 -22.65 3.82 -0.31
N LEU A 84 -21.80 2.80 -0.39
CA LEU A 84 -21.65 1.98 -1.59
C LEU A 84 -22.91 1.17 -1.90
N VAL A 85 -23.52 0.55 -0.89
CA VAL A 85 -24.81 -0.15 -0.97
C VAL A 85 -25.88 0.76 -1.59
N ARG A 86 -26.00 1.99 -1.07
CA ARG A 86 -26.94 2.99 -1.58
C ARG A 86 -26.61 3.45 -3.00
N GLN A 87 -25.32 3.62 -3.32
CA GLN A 87 -24.89 4.12 -4.62
C GLN A 87 -25.06 3.10 -5.75
N TYR A 88 -24.80 1.82 -5.47
CA TYR A 88 -24.80 0.76 -6.49
C TYR A 88 -26.05 -0.13 -6.45
N ASP A 89 -26.96 0.07 -5.50
CA ASP A 89 -28.17 -0.76 -5.31
C ASP A 89 -27.83 -2.26 -5.14
N LEU A 90 -26.84 -2.54 -4.29
CA LEU A 90 -26.35 -3.89 -3.97
C LEU A 90 -26.40 -4.10 -2.45
N SER A 91 -26.54 -5.35 -2.02
CA SER A 91 -26.48 -5.68 -0.58
C SER A 91 -25.06 -5.64 -0.02
N ASP A 92 -24.95 -5.37 1.29
CA ASP A 92 -23.70 -5.33 2.07
C ASP A 92 -22.69 -6.44 1.76
N ASN A 93 -23.15 -7.67 1.52
CA ASN A 93 -22.32 -8.84 1.26
C ASN A 93 -21.65 -8.86 -0.13
N HIS A 94 -21.93 -7.86 -0.98
CA HIS A 94 -21.22 -7.65 -2.24
C HIS A 94 -19.94 -6.81 -2.07
N PHE A 95 -19.70 -6.26 -0.88
CA PHE A 95 -18.57 -5.36 -0.63
C PHE A 95 -17.56 -5.97 0.32
N ILE A 96 -16.29 -5.90 -0.08
CA ILE A 96 -15.13 -6.13 0.77
C ILE A 96 -14.23 -4.90 0.67
N VAL A 97 -13.74 -4.42 1.80
CA VAL A 97 -12.81 -3.28 1.88
C VAL A 97 -11.44 -3.84 2.22
N THR A 98 -10.46 -3.51 1.38
CA THR A 98 -9.05 -3.92 1.51
C THR A 98 -8.14 -2.72 1.33
N ASN A 99 -6.87 -2.87 1.73
CA ASN A 99 -5.80 -1.91 1.52
C ASN A 99 -5.34 -1.91 0.05
N GLY A 100 -6.23 -1.45 -0.84
CA GLY A 100 -6.05 -1.50 -2.28
C GLY A 100 -6.40 -2.86 -2.90
N GLY A 101 -6.40 -2.91 -4.23
CA GLY A 101 -6.74 -4.12 -4.98
C GLY A 101 -5.68 -5.23 -4.84
N ASP A 102 -4.42 -4.87 -4.60
CA ASP A 102 -3.32 -5.83 -4.45
C ASP A 102 -3.53 -6.76 -3.24
N GLU A 103 -4.02 -6.22 -2.11
CA GLU A 103 -4.37 -7.02 -0.95
C GLU A 103 -5.53 -7.97 -1.25
N LEU A 104 -6.55 -7.50 -1.99
CA LEU A 104 -7.66 -8.35 -2.39
C LEU A 104 -7.19 -9.53 -3.25
N ILE A 105 -6.28 -9.29 -4.19
CA ILE A 105 -5.69 -10.34 -5.02
C ILE A 105 -4.98 -11.37 -4.12
N LEU A 106 -4.16 -10.91 -3.17
CA LEU A 106 -3.45 -11.79 -2.23
C LEU A 106 -4.39 -12.65 -1.39
N LEU A 107 -5.56 -12.12 -1.00
CA LEU A 107 -6.55 -12.86 -0.21
C LEU A 107 -7.24 -13.97 -0.99
N ILE A 108 -7.33 -13.86 -2.32
CA ILE A 108 -8.10 -14.80 -3.17
C ILE A 108 -7.22 -15.67 -4.08
N SER A 109 -5.91 -15.39 -4.18
CA SER A 109 -4.96 -16.09 -5.06
C SER A 109 -4.23 -17.26 -4.41
#